data_AF-K2NB16-F1
#
_entry.id   AF-K2NB16-F1
#
_cell.length_a   1.000
_cell.length_b   1.000
_cell.length_c   1.000
_cell.angle_alpha   90.00
_cell.angle_beta   90.00
_cell.angle_gamma   90.00
#
_symmetry.space_group_name_H-M   'P 1'
#
loop_
_entity.id
_entity.type
_entity.pdbx_description
1 polymer ?
#
loop_
_entity_poly.entity_id
_entity_poly.type
_entity_poly.pdbx_seq_one_letter_code
_entity_poly.pdbx_strand_id
1 'polypeptide(L)'
;MILYANGFPTSGPMAWAASCALLKDKRPFAAAVNFAPREIEVTSRNVRVAAHELGHALGFVKKLFLMFHMILDVPNVRGLPKVSVISTPKTKAMARQYHNCPTLEGVELVDEGGYDNALSHWKKRNMKDEMMTSDAGVGLYSALTLAAFEDMGVYVANYSAAEMLWWGNNSGCGLLEKKCLTDGITEYPDLFCN
;
A
#
# COMPACT_ATOMS: atom_id res chain seq x y z
N MET A 1 19.18 5.15 6.88
CA MET A 1 19.00 5.54 5.47
C MET A 1 19.48 6.97 5.29
N ILE A 2 20.09 7.29 4.16
CA ILE A 2 20.39 8.64 3.69
C ILE A 2 19.31 9.03 2.69
N LEU A 3 18.67 10.17 2.91
CA LEU A 3 17.62 10.68 2.02
C LEU A 3 18.08 12.00 1.39
N TYR A 4 18.17 12.01 0.07
CA TYR A 4 18.45 13.22 -0.72
C TYR A 4 17.12 13.85 -1.13
N ALA A 5 16.82 15.03 -0.62
CA ALA A 5 15.57 15.73 -0.87
C ALA A 5 15.77 16.94 -1.78
N ASN A 6 14.98 17.02 -2.85
CA ASN A 6 15.03 18.10 -3.84
C ASN A 6 13.66 18.77 -4.02
N GLY A 7 13.70 19.99 -4.56
CA GLY A 7 12.53 20.78 -4.95
C GLY A 7 12.58 21.16 -6.43
N PHE A 8 12.73 20.19 -7.33
CA PHE A 8 12.80 20.47 -8.76
C PHE A 8 11.42 20.43 -9.44
N PRO A 9 11.18 21.31 -10.43
CA PRO A 9 9.99 21.25 -11.27
C PRO A 9 9.79 19.84 -11.84
N THR A 10 8.59 19.27 -11.62
CA THR A 10 8.22 17.95 -12.11
C THR A 10 6.94 18.05 -12.93
N SER A 11 6.85 17.36 -14.06
CA SER A 11 5.61 17.23 -14.83
C SER A 11 4.86 15.99 -14.36
N GLY A 12 3.58 16.12 -13.98
CA GLY A 12 2.79 15.00 -13.46
C GLY A 12 2.71 15.01 -11.92
N PRO A 13 3.43 14.10 -11.22
CA PRO A 13 3.19 13.83 -9.80
C PRO A 13 3.61 15.01 -8.90
N MET A 14 2.95 15.11 -7.74
CA MET A 14 3.22 16.15 -6.74
C MET A 14 4.56 15.94 -6.03
N ALA A 15 4.93 14.67 -5.87
CA ALA A 15 6.21 14.24 -5.34
C ALA A 15 6.53 12.87 -5.94
N TRP A 16 7.80 12.46 -5.84
CA TRP A 16 8.20 11.09 -6.13
C TRP A 16 9.36 10.72 -5.22
N ALA A 17 9.51 9.44 -4.88
CA ALA A 17 10.75 8.94 -4.31
C ALA A 17 11.12 7.54 -4.82
N ALA A 18 12.41 7.24 -4.76
CA ALA A 18 12.93 5.93 -5.13
C ALA A 18 14.18 5.60 -4.31
N SER A 19 14.36 4.31 -3.98
CA SER A 19 15.61 3.81 -3.41
C SER A 19 16.71 3.83 -4.50
N CYS A 20 17.85 4.45 -4.18
CA CYS A 20 19.01 4.57 -5.07
C CYS A 20 20.08 3.52 -4.78
N ALA A 21 20.24 3.10 -3.52
CA ALA A 21 21.23 2.10 -3.11
C ALA A 21 20.67 1.17 -2.02
N LEU A 22 21.01 -0.11 -2.12
CA LEU A 22 20.67 -1.15 -1.16
C LEU A 22 21.94 -1.73 -0.53
N LEU A 23 21.87 -2.18 0.72
CA LEU A 23 22.93 -2.98 1.34
C LEU A 23 22.86 -4.45 0.89
N LYS A 24 23.81 -5.28 1.37
CA LYS A 24 23.89 -6.72 1.05
C LYS A 24 22.63 -7.49 1.47
N ASP A 25 21.98 -7.09 2.55
CA ASP A 25 20.72 -7.64 3.05
C ASP A 25 19.48 -7.09 2.31
N LYS A 26 19.68 -6.37 1.20
CA LYS A 26 18.66 -5.69 0.39
C LYS A 26 18.01 -4.49 1.09
N ARG A 27 18.44 -4.11 2.30
CA ARG A 27 17.92 -2.93 3.01
C ARG A 27 18.19 -1.65 2.22
N PRO A 28 17.17 -0.80 1.96
CA PRO A 28 17.37 0.54 1.41
C PRO A 28 18.31 1.37 2.28
N PHE A 29 19.40 1.85 1.66
CA PHE A 29 20.44 2.63 2.33
C PHE A 29 20.43 4.09 1.91
N ALA A 30 20.28 4.35 0.61
CA ALA A 30 20.19 5.70 0.07
C ALA A 30 18.96 5.81 -0.83
N ALA A 31 18.24 6.92 -0.74
CA ALA A 31 17.08 7.21 -1.56
C ALA A 31 17.05 8.68 -1.97
N ALA A 32 16.38 8.96 -3.08
CA ALA A 32 16.09 10.31 -3.54
C ALA A 32 14.59 10.56 -3.43
N VAL A 33 14.22 11.77 -3.01
CA VAL A 33 12.85 12.28 -3.02
C VAL A 33 12.84 13.66 -3.66
N ASN A 34 11.80 13.95 -4.44
CA ASN A 34 11.57 15.27 -5.00
C ASN A 34 10.16 15.72 -4.71
N PHE A 35 10.01 16.97 -4.29
CA PHE A 35 8.73 17.63 -4.11
C PHE A 35 8.57 18.71 -5.17
N ALA A 36 7.51 18.67 -5.96
CA ALA A 36 7.27 19.68 -6.99
C ALA A 36 7.04 21.05 -6.32
N PRO A 37 7.82 22.10 -6.63
CA PRO A 37 7.71 23.39 -5.92
C PRO A 37 6.32 24.00 -5.90
N ARG A 38 5.53 23.79 -6.96
CA ARG A 38 4.16 24.30 -7.08
C ARG A 38 3.16 23.65 -6.10
N GLU A 39 3.52 22.50 -5.53
CA GLU A 39 2.67 21.74 -4.60
C GLU A 39 3.14 21.88 -3.15
N ILE A 40 4.23 22.64 -2.89
CA ILE A 40 4.78 22.78 -1.54
C ILE A 40 3.91 23.75 -0.73
N GLU A 41 3.05 23.17 0.09
CA GLU A 41 2.20 23.86 1.06
C GLU A 41 2.12 23.06 2.36
N VAL A 42 1.95 23.72 3.50
CA VAL A 42 1.84 23.08 4.83
C VAL A 42 0.40 22.60 5.07
N THR A 43 -0.01 21.60 4.28
CA THR A 43 -1.33 20.95 4.40
C THR A 43 -1.18 19.52 4.90
N SER A 44 -2.22 19.00 5.57
CA SER A 44 -2.26 17.59 5.97
C SER A 44 -2.07 16.68 4.75
N ARG A 45 -2.73 17.00 3.63
CA ARG A 45 -2.59 16.26 2.37
C ARG A 45 -1.14 16.16 1.90
N ASN A 46 -0.40 17.27 1.89
CA ASN A 46 0.99 17.27 1.41
C ASN A 46 1.92 16.50 2.33
N VAL A 47 1.69 16.54 3.65
CA VAL A 47 2.42 15.69 4.61
C VAL A 47 2.17 14.20 4.32
N ARG A 48 0.95 13.82 3.96
CA ARG A 48 0.59 12.43 3.62
C ARG A 48 1.18 11.97 2.30
N VAL A 49 1.20 12.84 1.29
CA VAL A 49 1.92 12.59 0.03
C VAL A 49 3.41 12.41 0.30
N ALA A 50 4.02 13.25 1.13
CA ALA A 50 5.42 13.07 1.51
C ALA A 50 5.66 11.73 2.22
N ALA A 51 4.80 11.34 3.16
CA ALA A 51 4.89 10.05 3.84
C ALA A 51 4.75 8.87 2.87
N HIS A 52 3.83 8.95 1.91
CA HIS A 52 3.65 7.97 0.83
C HIS A 52 4.93 7.77 0.02
N GLU A 53 5.52 8.86 -0.47
CA GLU A 53 6.77 8.79 -1.23
C GLU A 53 7.91 8.24 -0.38
N LEU A 54 8.01 8.64 0.90
CA LEU A 54 8.98 8.04 1.81
C LEU A 54 8.75 6.54 2.01
N GLY A 55 7.50 6.06 1.92
CA GLY A 55 7.19 4.64 1.86
C GLY A 55 7.87 3.93 0.68
N HIS A 56 7.79 4.52 -0.52
CA HIS A 56 8.52 4.02 -1.68
C HIS A 56 10.04 4.07 -1.51
N ALA A 57 10.58 5.17 -0.94
CA ALA A 57 12.00 5.29 -0.63
C ALA A 57 12.49 4.18 0.32
N LEU A 58 11.65 3.79 1.28
CA LEU A 58 11.87 2.72 2.25
C LEU A 58 11.66 1.31 1.67
N GLY A 59 11.29 1.19 0.40
CA GLY A 59 11.21 -0.11 -0.29
C GLY A 59 9.80 -0.67 -0.44
N PHE A 60 8.75 0.11 -0.17
CA PHE A 60 7.37 -0.26 -0.54
C PHE A 60 7.20 -0.14 -2.06
N VAL A 61 7.77 -1.06 -2.82
CA VAL A 61 7.77 -1.02 -4.28
C VAL A 61 7.94 -2.44 -4.81
N LYS A 62 7.30 -2.76 -5.94
CA LYS A 62 7.32 -4.08 -6.59
C LYS A 62 8.71 -4.73 -6.62
N LYS A 63 9.74 -3.97 -7.00
CA LYS A 63 11.13 -4.47 -7.10
C LYS A 63 11.61 -5.08 -5.79
N LEU A 64 11.35 -4.42 -4.67
CA LEU A 64 11.78 -4.90 -3.35
C LEU A 64 10.86 -6.02 -2.86
N PHE A 65 9.55 -5.95 -3.13
CA PHE A 65 8.64 -7.07 -2.83
C PHE A 65 9.06 -8.37 -3.52
N LEU A 66 9.52 -8.30 -4.77
CA LEU A 66 10.07 -9.46 -5.49
C LEU A 66 11.40 -9.93 -4.88
N MET A 67 12.29 -9.00 -4.54
CA MET A 67 13.58 -9.33 -3.90
C MET A 67 13.41 -10.02 -2.53
N PHE A 68 12.36 -9.66 -1.78
CA PHE A 68 12.02 -10.26 -0.49
C PHE A 68 11.02 -11.42 -0.60
N HIS A 69 10.63 -11.83 -1.82
CA HIS A 69 9.68 -12.93 -2.06
C HIS A 69 8.32 -12.74 -1.37
N MET A 70 7.78 -11.51 -1.40
CA MET A 70 6.59 -11.15 -0.65
C MET A 70 5.27 -11.35 -1.42
N ILE A 71 5.35 -11.42 -2.75
CA ILE A 71 4.18 -11.46 -3.63
C ILE A 71 3.75 -12.91 -3.88
N LEU A 72 2.46 -13.17 -3.71
CA LEU A 72 1.78 -14.38 -4.16
C LEU A 72 0.70 -14.01 -5.18
N ASP A 73 0.56 -14.82 -6.22
CA ASP A 73 -0.54 -14.72 -7.17
C ASP A 73 -1.68 -15.66 -6.76
N VAL A 74 -2.87 -15.11 -6.52
CA VAL A 74 -4.08 -15.85 -6.12
C VAL A 74 -5.04 -15.93 -7.29
N PRO A 75 -5.49 -17.12 -7.72
CA PRO A 75 -6.40 -17.28 -8.84
C PRO A 75 -7.86 -17.02 -8.45
N ASN A 76 -8.70 -16.73 -9.46
CA ASN A 76 -10.17 -16.72 -9.36
C ASN A 76 -10.76 -15.76 -8.31
N VAL A 77 -10.10 -14.65 -8.02
CA VAL A 77 -10.59 -13.65 -7.06
C VAL A 77 -11.58 -12.72 -7.76
N ARG A 78 -12.85 -12.75 -7.33
CA ARG A 78 -13.95 -11.90 -7.86
C ARG A 78 -14.14 -12.00 -9.39
N GLY A 79 -13.86 -13.16 -9.97
CA GLY A 79 -13.95 -13.39 -11.41
C GLY A 79 -12.74 -12.90 -12.21
N LEU A 80 -11.68 -12.43 -11.55
CA LEU A 80 -10.39 -12.17 -12.18
C LEU A 80 -9.57 -13.47 -12.26
N PRO A 81 -8.84 -13.72 -13.36
CA PRO A 81 -8.04 -14.93 -13.51
C PRO A 81 -6.92 -15.00 -12.45
N LYS A 82 -6.41 -13.86 -12.02
CA LYS A 82 -5.29 -13.74 -11.08
C LYS A 82 -5.29 -12.37 -10.41
N VAL A 83 -5.00 -12.33 -9.12
CA VAL A 83 -4.67 -11.09 -8.36
C VAL A 83 -3.36 -11.29 -7.62
N SER A 84 -2.52 -10.25 -7.58
CA SER A 84 -1.26 -10.30 -6.83
C SER A 84 -1.48 -9.72 -5.43
N VAL A 85 -1.01 -10.43 -4.41
CA VAL A 85 -1.15 -10.04 -2.99
C VAL A 85 0.20 -10.06 -2.28
N ILE A 86 0.37 -9.22 -1.26
CA ILE A 86 1.43 -9.42 -0.27
C ILE A 86 0.97 -10.50 0.70
N SER A 87 1.68 -11.63 0.72
CA SER A 87 1.29 -12.88 1.40
C SER A 87 2.24 -13.28 2.53
N THR A 88 3.06 -12.35 3.00
CA THR A 88 4.04 -12.59 4.07
C THR A 88 3.38 -12.78 5.45
N PRO A 89 4.04 -13.47 6.41
CA PRO A 89 3.38 -13.93 7.63
C PRO A 89 2.70 -12.84 8.46
N LYS A 90 3.37 -11.71 8.75
CA LYS A 90 2.78 -10.66 9.58
C LYS A 90 1.68 -9.92 8.84
N THR A 91 1.91 -9.61 7.56
CA THR A 91 0.95 -8.92 6.71
C THR A 91 -0.32 -9.74 6.52
N LYS A 92 -0.19 -11.03 6.25
CA LYS A 92 -1.32 -11.97 6.14
C LYS A 92 -2.07 -12.09 7.47
N ALA A 93 -1.37 -12.26 8.59
CA ALA A 93 -2.00 -12.34 9.91
C ALA A 93 -2.75 -11.05 10.26
N MET A 94 -2.15 -9.88 10.02
CA MET A 94 -2.77 -8.58 10.23
C MET A 94 -4.02 -8.40 9.36
N ALA A 95 -3.96 -8.78 8.08
CA ALA A 95 -5.09 -8.69 7.17
C ALA A 95 -6.25 -9.61 7.57
N ARG A 96 -5.95 -10.84 8.00
CA ARG A 96 -6.97 -11.78 8.51
C ARG A 96 -7.67 -11.22 9.75
N GLN A 97 -6.91 -10.65 10.68
CA GLN A 97 -7.46 -10.00 11.87
C GLN A 97 -8.28 -8.77 11.51
N TYR A 98 -7.72 -7.88 10.69
CA TYR A 98 -8.32 -6.60 10.31
C TYR A 98 -9.68 -6.79 9.60
N HIS A 99 -9.75 -7.69 8.62
CA HIS A 99 -10.99 -7.95 7.89
C HIS A 99 -11.90 -8.96 8.59
N ASN A 100 -11.48 -9.58 9.70
CA ASN A 100 -12.15 -10.74 10.29
C ASN A 100 -12.40 -11.87 9.26
N CYS A 101 -11.35 -12.22 8.50
CA CYS A 101 -11.40 -13.24 7.44
C CYS A 101 -10.25 -14.24 7.59
N PRO A 102 -10.45 -15.40 8.26
CA PRO A 102 -9.38 -16.36 8.54
C PRO A 102 -8.73 -17.00 7.31
N THR A 103 -9.45 -17.07 6.19
CA THR A 103 -9.02 -17.69 4.93
C THR A 103 -8.22 -16.76 4.03
N LEU A 104 -8.11 -15.47 4.38
CA LEU A 104 -7.47 -14.49 3.52
C LEU A 104 -5.99 -14.84 3.24
N GLU A 105 -5.61 -14.81 1.96
CA GLU A 105 -4.24 -15.17 1.54
C GLU A 105 -3.26 -14.00 1.53
N GLY A 106 -3.72 -12.77 1.68
CA GLY A 106 -2.86 -11.60 1.73
C GLY A 106 -3.61 -10.31 1.45
N VAL A 107 -2.84 -9.24 1.24
CA VAL A 107 -3.36 -7.90 0.93
C VAL A 107 -3.12 -7.62 -0.54
N GLU A 108 -4.19 -7.32 -1.28
CA GLU A 108 -4.11 -7.10 -2.72
C GLU A 108 -3.34 -5.83 -3.10
N LEU A 109 -2.54 -5.97 -4.15
CA LEU A 109 -1.84 -4.87 -4.79
C LEU A 109 -2.60 -4.39 -6.03
N VAL A 110 -2.32 -3.14 -6.45
CA VAL A 110 -2.81 -2.61 -7.73
C VAL A 110 -2.16 -3.36 -8.89
N ASP A 111 -2.98 -3.91 -9.77
CA ASP A 111 -2.61 -4.68 -10.95
C ASP A 111 -2.54 -3.84 -12.25
N GLU A 112 -3.04 -2.60 -12.20
CA GLU A 112 -3.09 -1.64 -13.32
C GLU A 112 -2.05 -0.52 -13.17
N GLY A 113 -1.68 0.16 -14.27
CA GLY A 113 -0.85 1.38 -14.22
C GLY A 113 0.55 1.29 -14.84
N GLY A 114 0.87 0.23 -15.59
CA GLY A 114 2.16 0.07 -16.28
C GLY A 114 3.26 -0.51 -15.39
N TYR A 115 4.49 -0.65 -15.93
CA TYR A 115 5.59 -1.37 -15.26
C TYR A 115 5.99 -0.76 -13.89
N ASP A 116 5.94 0.57 -13.78
CA ASP A 116 6.41 1.30 -12.59
C ASP A 116 5.34 1.45 -11.49
N ASN A 117 4.04 1.55 -11.85
CA ASN A 117 2.96 1.72 -10.86
C ASN A 117 2.32 0.40 -10.43
N ALA A 118 2.31 -0.62 -11.30
CA ALA A 118 1.71 -1.90 -10.94
C ALA A 118 2.52 -2.56 -9.82
N LEU A 119 1.80 -3.10 -8.83
CA LEU A 119 2.30 -3.85 -7.69
C LEU A 119 3.15 -3.03 -6.70
N SER A 120 3.04 -1.71 -6.72
CA SER A 120 3.72 -0.82 -5.76
C SER A 120 2.76 -0.11 -4.82
N HIS A 121 1.45 -0.36 -4.94
CA HIS A 121 0.41 0.25 -4.12
C HIS A 121 -0.61 -0.79 -3.68
N TRP A 122 -1.29 -0.53 -2.57
CA TRP A 122 -2.45 -1.31 -2.16
C TRP A 122 -3.64 -1.11 -3.08
N LYS A 123 -4.42 -2.18 -3.32
CA LYS A 123 -5.66 -2.10 -4.07
C LYS A 123 -6.67 -1.24 -3.30
N LYS A 124 -6.90 -0.02 -3.77
CA LYS A 124 -7.81 0.97 -3.16
C LYS A 124 -9.17 0.40 -2.78
N ARG A 125 -9.74 -0.49 -3.60
CA ARG A 125 -11.02 -1.15 -3.33
C ARG A 125 -11.09 -1.74 -1.91
N ASN A 126 -9.98 -2.30 -1.42
CA ASN A 126 -9.92 -3.01 -0.14
C ASN A 126 -9.31 -2.14 0.97
N MET A 127 -8.68 -1.02 0.62
CA MET A 127 -7.86 -0.20 1.53
C MET A 127 -7.97 1.30 1.25
N LYS A 128 -9.16 1.79 0.90
CA LYS A 128 -9.35 3.22 0.62
C LYS A 128 -8.88 4.04 1.82
N ASP A 129 -8.26 5.17 1.55
CA ASP A 129 -7.71 6.11 2.54
C ASP A 129 -6.44 5.63 3.26
N GLU A 130 -5.88 4.47 2.92
CA GLU A 130 -4.59 4.01 3.43
C GLU A 130 -3.42 4.75 2.75
N MET A 131 -2.33 4.96 3.48
CA MET A 131 -1.16 5.70 3.01
C MET A 131 -0.62 5.23 1.66
N MET A 132 -0.49 3.93 1.41
CA MET A 132 0.12 3.35 0.20
C MET A 132 -0.89 2.99 -0.90
N THR A 133 -2.09 3.58 -0.91
CA THR A 133 -2.94 3.55 -2.12
C THR A 133 -2.44 4.53 -3.18
N SER A 134 -2.65 4.23 -4.46
CA SER A 134 -2.12 5.01 -5.59
C SER A 134 -2.71 6.43 -5.73
N ASP A 135 -3.83 6.73 -5.06
CA ASP A 135 -4.43 8.05 -5.06
C ASP A 135 -4.33 8.73 -3.69
N ALA A 136 -4.20 10.06 -3.72
CA ALA A 136 -4.13 10.88 -2.52
C ALA A 136 -5.52 11.00 -1.86
N GLY A 137 -5.87 10.04 -1.02
CA GLY A 137 -6.98 10.09 -0.06
C GLY A 137 -6.55 10.71 1.29
N VAL A 138 -7.04 10.15 2.40
CA VAL A 138 -6.61 10.59 3.75
C VAL A 138 -5.16 10.19 4.07
N GLY A 139 -4.70 9.03 3.61
CA GLY A 139 -3.31 8.58 3.74
C GLY A 139 -2.94 8.04 5.12
N LEU A 140 -3.83 7.26 5.74
CA LEU A 140 -3.65 6.67 7.06
C LEU A 140 -2.53 5.62 7.06
N TYR A 141 -1.54 5.78 7.95
CA TYR A 141 -0.43 4.86 8.13
C TYR A 141 -0.89 3.65 8.95
N SER A 142 -1.46 2.66 8.26
CA SER A 142 -2.15 1.55 8.92
C SER A 142 -1.19 0.47 9.45
N ALA A 143 -1.73 -0.39 10.32
CA ALA A 143 -1.04 -1.60 10.76
C ALA A 143 -0.69 -2.56 9.61
N LEU A 144 -1.41 -2.51 8.48
CA LEU A 144 -1.14 -3.33 7.29
C LEU A 144 0.17 -2.92 6.61
N THR A 145 0.37 -1.61 6.39
CA THR A 145 1.63 -1.09 5.83
C THR A 145 2.80 -1.31 6.79
N LEU A 146 2.59 -1.13 8.10
CA LEU A 146 3.61 -1.46 9.11
C LEU A 146 4.01 -2.94 9.06
N ALA A 147 3.04 -3.85 8.95
CA ALA A 147 3.31 -5.28 8.84
C ALA A 147 4.07 -5.63 7.56
N ALA A 148 3.73 -5.00 6.43
CA ALA A 148 4.44 -5.19 5.17
C ALA A 148 5.91 -4.74 5.26
N PHE A 149 6.18 -3.59 5.88
CA PHE A 149 7.56 -3.16 6.14
C PHE A 149 8.30 -4.11 7.07
N GLU A 150 7.67 -4.57 8.15
CA GLU A 150 8.34 -5.47 9.08
C GLU A 150 8.64 -6.84 8.45
N ASP A 151 7.77 -7.35 7.60
CA ASP A 151 7.99 -8.59 6.84
C ASP A 151 9.13 -8.50 5.82
N MET A 152 9.61 -7.30 5.47
CA MET A 152 10.86 -7.16 4.69
C MET A 152 12.09 -7.63 5.48
N GLY A 153 11.98 -7.77 6.81
CA GLY A 153 13.05 -8.26 7.69
C GLY A 153 14.16 -7.25 7.98
N VAL A 154 14.03 -6.02 7.48
CA VAL A 154 15.02 -4.94 7.64
C VAL A 154 14.51 -3.78 8.52
N TYR A 155 13.26 -3.87 8.97
CA TYR A 155 12.59 -2.91 9.84
C TYR A 155 11.94 -3.62 11.03
N VAL A 156 11.69 -2.88 12.11
CA VAL A 156 10.86 -3.30 13.23
C VAL A 156 9.71 -2.30 13.34
N ALA A 157 8.47 -2.78 13.28
CA ALA A 157 7.30 -1.91 13.30
C ALA A 157 6.88 -1.55 14.73
N ASN A 158 6.49 -0.30 14.94
CA ASN A 158 5.80 0.14 16.16
C ASN A 158 4.29 0.19 15.92
N TYR A 159 3.59 -0.91 16.19
CA TYR A 159 2.14 -1.01 15.98
C TYR A 159 1.31 -0.09 16.89
N SER A 160 1.85 0.38 18.02
CA SER A 160 1.13 1.34 18.88
C SER A 160 0.98 2.72 18.23
N ALA A 161 1.76 3.01 17.18
CA ALA A 161 1.64 4.22 16.38
C ALA A 161 0.77 4.03 15.12
N ALA A 162 0.21 2.84 14.91
CA ALA A 162 -0.63 2.56 13.75
C ALA A 162 -1.90 3.41 13.79
N GLU A 163 -2.23 4.03 12.66
CA GLU A 163 -3.50 4.74 12.51
C GLU A 163 -4.63 3.74 12.19
N MET A 164 -5.81 4.04 12.72
CA MET A 164 -6.99 3.20 12.51
C MET A 164 -7.55 3.43 11.10
N LEU A 165 -7.31 2.48 10.20
CA LEU A 165 -8.01 2.40 8.93
C LEU A 165 -9.43 1.89 9.18
N TRP A 166 -10.45 2.68 8.85
CA TRP A 166 -11.85 2.26 9.03
C TRP A 166 -12.37 1.41 7.87
N TRP A 167 -11.86 1.65 6.67
CA TRP A 167 -12.34 1.03 5.43
C TRP A 167 -12.11 -0.49 5.40
N GLY A 168 -13.19 -1.27 5.50
CA GLY A 168 -13.12 -2.73 5.44
C GLY A 168 -12.74 -3.41 6.76
N ASN A 169 -12.62 -2.66 7.86
CA ASN A 169 -12.42 -3.24 9.18
C ASN A 169 -13.62 -4.13 9.56
N ASN A 170 -13.36 -5.36 10.00
CA ASN A 170 -14.37 -6.38 10.29
C ASN A 170 -15.37 -6.65 9.15
N SER A 171 -14.98 -6.44 7.89
CA SER A 171 -15.86 -6.65 6.74
C SER A 171 -16.26 -8.12 6.49
N GLY A 172 -15.57 -9.07 7.13
CA GLY A 172 -15.58 -10.47 6.74
C GLY A 172 -14.91 -10.70 5.38
N CYS A 173 -14.95 -11.96 4.92
CA CYS A 173 -14.35 -12.37 3.65
C CYS A 173 -15.09 -11.84 2.41
N GLY A 174 -16.39 -11.53 2.52
CA GLY A 174 -17.23 -11.13 1.39
C GLY A 174 -16.69 -9.92 0.62
N LEU A 175 -16.15 -8.93 1.33
CA LEU A 175 -15.55 -7.73 0.73
C LEU A 175 -14.41 -8.14 -0.20
N LEU A 176 -13.63 -9.15 0.16
CA LEU A 176 -12.42 -9.55 -0.54
C LEU A 176 -12.72 -10.60 -1.62
N GLU A 177 -13.68 -11.50 -1.40
CA GLU A 177 -13.93 -12.63 -2.30
C GLU A 177 -15.05 -12.37 -3.33
N LYS A 178 -16.00 -11.47 -3.03
CA LYS A 178 -17.14 -11.15 -3.90
C LYS A 178 -17.02 -9.78 -4.56
N LYS A 179 -17.82 -9.53 -5.60
CA LYS A 179 -17.93 -8.20 -6.24
C LYS A 179 -18.50 -7.17 -5.25
N CYS A 180 -18.12 -5.90 -5.41
CA CYS A 180 -18.60 -4.81 -4.55
C CYS A 180 -20.10 -4.50 -4.76
N LEU A 181 -20.62 -4.71 -5.97
CA LEU A 181 -22.03 -4.65 -6.30
C LEU A 181 -22.43 -5.92 -7.07
N THR A 182 -23.60 -6.46 -6.75
CA THR A 182 -24.26 -7.53 -7.51
C THR A 182 -25.65 -7.02 -7.88
N ASP A 183 -25.97 -7.00 -9.18
CA ASP A 183 -27.22 -6.46 -9.72
C ASP A 183 -27.56 -5.05 -9.21
N GLY A 184 -26.52 -4.20 -9.07
CA GLY A 184 -26.66 -2.82 -8.59
C GLY A 184 -26.83 -2.67 -7.07
N ILE A 185 -26.70 -3.74 -6.29
CA ILE A 185 -26.87 -3.74 -4.84
C ILE A 185 -25.55 -4.14 -4.17
N THR A 186 -25.12 -3.36 -3.17
CA THR A 186 -23.98 -3.69 -2.31
C THR A 186 -24.39 -4.40 -1.01
N GLU A 187 -23.56 -5.36 -0.56
CA GLU A 187 -23.62 -5.91 0.80
C GLU A 187 -22.90 -5.00 1.82
N TYR A 188 -22.22 -3.93 1.36
CA TYR A 188 -21.40 -3.04 2.17
C TYR A 188 -21.80 -1.56 1.98
N PRO A 189 -22.99 -1.14 2.46
CA PRO A 189 -23.52 0.21 2.22
C PRO A 189 -22.70 1.33 2.84
N ASP A 190 -21.90 1.04 3.88
CA ASP A 190 -20.98 2.00 4.47
C ASP A 190 -19.71 2.24 3.62
N LEU A 191 -19.45 1.34 2.66
CA LEU A 191 -18.27 1.40 1.79
C LEU A 191 -18.64 1.81 0.36
N PHE A 192 -19.71 1.24 -0.19
CA PHE A 192 -20.13 1.48 -1.58
C PHE A 192 -21.52 2.08 -1.65
N CYS A 193 -21.71 3.00 -2.60
CA CYS A 193 -23.03 3.52 -2.96
C CYS A 193 -23.70 2.61 -4.00
N ASN A 194 -25.04 2.60 -4.02
CA ASN A 194 -25.85 2.01 -5.09
C ASN A 194 -26.39 3.10 -6.02
#